data_AF-A0A367M6N7-F1
#
_entry.id   AF-A0A367M6N7-F1
#
_cell.length_a   1.000
_cell.length_b   1.000
_cell.length_c   1.000
_cell.angle_alpha   90.00
_cell.angle_beta   90.00
_cell.angle_gamma   90.00
#
_symmetry.space_group_name_H-M   'P 1'
#
loop_
_entity.id
_entity.type
_entity.pdbx_description
1 polymer ?
#
loop_
_entity_poly.entity_id
_entity_poly.type
_entity_poly.pdbx_seq_one_letter_code
_entity_poly.pdbx_strand_id
1 'polypeptide(L)'
;MSRAARPCNRFCSLLLGLALLMPASLPLSAAETVAPPSPRTLIIDTDPGADDVIALLFAMASPKELKIQALTTVAGNVPLEKTARNARLALSLI
;
A
#
# COMPACT_ATOMS: atom_id res chain seq x y z
N MET A 1 -14.69 53.05 33.98
CA MET A 1 -15.55 51.85 33.91
C MET A 1 -14.92 50.91 32.90
N SER A 2 -14.67 49.62 33.06
CA SER A 2 -14.72 48.68 34.18
C SER A 2 -13.87 47.46 33.79
N ARG A 3 -13.12 46.97 34.79
CA ARG A 3 -12.44 45.69 35.06
C ARG A 3 -12.48 44.51 34.07
N ALA A 4 -11.30 43.91 33.98
CA ALA A 4 -10.99 42.54 33.57
C ALA A 4 -11.62 41.46 34.46
N ALA A 5 -11.91 40.28 33.88
CA ALA A 5 -11.84 38.99 34.56
C ALA A 5 -11.69 37.84 33.54
N ARG A 6 -10.70 36.99 33.79
CA ARG A 6 -10.26 35.81 33.02
C ARG A 6 -11.04 34.54 33.47
N PRO A 7 -10.61 33.30 33.12
CA PRO A 7 -11.08 32.52 31.98
C PRO A 7 -11.78 31.21 32.41
N CYS A 8 -12.37 30.54 31.42
CA CYS A 8 -13.06 29.26 31.49
C CYS A 8 -12.15 28.11 31.96
N ASN A 9 -11.96 27.96 33.29
CA ASN A 9 -11.04 26.96 33.87
C ASN A 9 -11.76 25.88 34.72
N ARG A 10 -13.06 25.65 34.52
CA ARG A 10 -13.83 24.64 35.29
C ARG A 10 -14.30 23.42 34.50
N PHE A 11 -14.29 23.46 33.16
CA PHE A 11 -14.74 22.30 32.37
C PHE A 11 -13.63 21.28 32.07
N CYS A 12 -12.35 21.66 32.18
CA CYS A 12 -11.23 20.78 31.83
C CYS A 12 -10.79 19.83 32.97
N SER A 13 -11.19 20.07 34.22
CA SER A 13 -10.66 19.31 35.36
C SER A 13 -11.47 18.05 35.72
N LEU A 14 -12.65 17.82 35.14
CA LEU A 14 -13.49 16.66 35.46
C LEU A 14 -13.20 15.43 34.60
N LEU A 15 -12.56 15.59 33.44
CA LEU A 15 -12.18 14.48 32.55
C LEU A 15 -10.81 13.86 32.89
N LEU A 16 -9.99 14.54 33.69
CA LEU A 16 -8.66 14.05 34.10
C LEU A 16 -8.70 13.11 35.31
N GLY A 17 -9.84 12.98 35.99
CA GLY A 17 -9.98 12.21 37.23
C GLY A 17 -10.29 10.72 37.06
N LEU A 18 -10.66 10.25 35.86
CA LEU A 18 -11.13 8.87 35.66
C LEU A 18 -10.16 7.99 34.85
N ALA A 19 -8.98 8.50 34.50
CA ALA A 19 -7.98 7.76 33.72
C ALA A 19 -6.97 6.96 34.60
N LEU A 20 -7.02 7.09 35.92
CA LEU A 20 -6.05 6.50 36.86
C LEU A 20 -6.44 5.10 37.39
N LEU A 21 -7.47 4.46 36.84
CA LEU A 21 -7.97 3.15 37.30
C LEU A 21 -7.80 2.01 36.29
N MET A 22 -6.87 2.13 35.34
CA MET A 22 -6.52 1.01 34.46
C MET A 22 -5.22 0.34 34.95
N PRO A 23 -5.23 -0.95 35.33
CA PRO A 23 -4.01 -1.65 35.67
C PRO A 23 -3.14 -1.82 34.41
N ALA A 24 -1.90 -1.34 34.50
CA ALA A 24 -0.87 -1.39 33.48
C ALA A 24 -0.24 -2.79 33.34
N SER A 25 -1.02 -3.77 32.89
CA SER A 25 -0.49 -5.10 32.61
C SER A 25 -1.36 -5.85 31.60
N LEU A 26 -1.38 -5.35 30.36
CA LEU A 26 -1.49 -6.23 29.21
C LEU A 26 -0.05 -6.50 28.75
N PRO A 27 0.41 -7.77 28.70
CA PRO A 27 1.65 -8.05 28.02
C PRO A 27 1.43 -7.66 26.55
N LEU A 28 2.25 -6.73 26.08
CA LEU A 28 2.41 -6.39 24.68
C LEU A 28 2.87 -7.68 23.99
N SER A 29 1.90 -8.48 23.57
CA SER A 29 2.07 -9.72 22.82
C SER A 29 2.91 -9.39 21.62
N ALA A 30 4.15 -9.91 21.66
CA ALA A 30 5.12 -9.99 20.58
C ALA A 30 5.07 -8.81 19.60
N ALA A 31 6.06 -7.93 19.70
CA ALA A 31 6.66 -7.37 18.50
C ALA A 31 7.02 -8.55 17.57
N GLU A 32 6.08 -8.95 16.75
CA GLU A 32 6.30 -9.87 15.65
C GLU A 32 7.21 -9.08 14.72
N THR A 33 8.51 -9.35 14.82
CA THR A 33 9.47 -8.92 13.81
C THR A 33 9.11 -9.68 12.53
N VAL A 34 8.04 -9.23 11.87
CA VAL A 34 7.73 -9.58 10.50
C VAL A 34 8.87 -8.99 9.71
N ALA A 35 9.84 -9.83 9.37
CA ALA A 35 10.86 -9.48 8.38
C ALA A 35 10.14 -8.82 7.19
N PRO A 36 10.71 -7.76 6.58
CA PRO A 36 10.06 -7.10 5.46
C PRO A 36 9.65 -8.19 4.45
N PRO A 37 8.39 -8.25 4.03
CA PRO A 37 7.90 -9.35 3.22
C PRO A 37 8.78 -9.44 1.97
N SER A 38 9.36 -10.61 1.73
CA SER A 38 10.13 -10.85 0.51
C SER A 38 9.23 -10.56 -0.70
N PRO A 39 9.77 -9.92 -1.77
CA PRO A 39 8.96 -9.60 -2.94
C PRO A 39 8.22 -10.82 -3.45
N ARG A 40 6.91 -10.68 -3.67
CA ARG A 40 6.07 -11.76 -4.22
C ARG A 40 6.54 -12.07 -5.63
N THR A 41 6.92 -13.32 -5.87
CA THR A 41 7.33 -13.75 -7.19
C THR A 41 6.10 -14.02 -8.05
N LEU A 42 6.06 -13.42 -9.25
CA LEU A 42 4.93 -13.46 -10.16
C LEU A 42 5.35 -13.99 -11.54
N ILE A 43 4.46 -14.76 -12.16
CA ILE A 43 4.43 -15.03 -13.60
C ILE A 43 3.15 -14.39 -14.12
N ILE A 44 3.26 -13.56 -15.15
CA ILE A 44 2.14 -12.81 -15.70
C ILE A 44 1.81 -13.38 -17.07
N ASP A 45 0.55 -13.77 -17.28
CA ASP A 45 0.01 -14.21 -18.56
C ASP A 45 -1.12 -13.25 -18.96
N THR A 46 -0.94 -12.50 -20.05
CA THR A 46 -1.84 -11.40 -20.42
C THR A 46 -1.85 -11.16 -21.93
N ASP A 47 -2.90 -10.53 -22.45
CA ASP A 47 -3.06 -10.12 -23.84
C ASP A 47 -2.80 -8.62 -24.01
N PRO A 48 -1.54 -8.16 -23.97
CA PRO A 48 -1.14 -6.80 -23.61
C PRO A 48 -1.89 -5.69 -24.36
N GLY A 49 -3.03 -5.31 -23.81
CA GLY A 49 -3.87 -4.17 -24.14
C GLY A 49 -3.40 -2.91 -23.44
N ALA A 50 -4.14 -1.82 -23.61
CA ALA A 50 -3.77 -0.56 -22.98
C ALA A 50 -3.79 -0.66 -21.45
N ASP A 51 -4.78 -1.36 -20.90
CA ASP A 51 -4.96 -1.65 -19.48
C ASP A 51 -3.91 -2.62 -18.93
N ASP A 52 -3.59 -3.70 -19.64
CA ASP A 52 -2.55 -4.64 -19.23
C ASP A 52 -1.16 -4.00 -19.19
N VAL A 53 -0.86 -3.13 -20.16
CA VAL A 53 0.40 -2.38 -20.18
C VAL A 53 0.51 -1.49 -18.95
N ILE A 54 -0.57 -0.81 -18.56
CA ILE A 54 -0.60 0.00 -17.34
C ILE A 54 -0.39 -0.88 -16.10
N ALA A 55 -1.04 -2.03 -16.03
CA ALA A 55 -0.87 -2.98 -14.93
C ALA A 55 0.56 -3.51 -14.83
N LEU A 56 1.18 -3.83 -15.96
CA LEU A 56 2.57 -4.28 -16.04
C LEU A 56 3.54 -3.19 -15.59
N LEU A 57 3.31 -1.93 -16.00
CA LEU A 57 4.12 -0.78 -15.56
C LEU A 57 4.02 -0.59 -14.04
N PHE A 58 2.82 -0.68 -13.45
CA PHE A 58 2.66 -0.63 -11.99
C PHE A 58 3.38 -1.79 -11.29
N ALA A 59 3.29 -3.00 -11.85
CA ALA A 59 3.96 -4.16 -11.28
C ALA A 59 5.49 -4.00 -11.31
N MET A 60 6.04 -3.45 -12.40
CA MET A 60 7.46 -3.18 -12.57
C MET A 60 7.96 -2.00 -11.71
N ALA A 61 7.11 -1.00 -11.48
CA ALA A 61 7.42 0.16 -10.64
C ALA A 61 7.56 -0.18 -9.14
N SER A 62 7.10 -1.36 -8.71
CA SER A 62 7.11 -1.81 -7.32
C SER A 62 8.04 -3.02 -7.07
N PRO A 63 9.36 -2.94 -7.36
CA PRO A 63 10.28 -4.08 -7.28
C PRO A 63 10.53 -4.57 -5.84
N LYS A 64 10.21 -3.74 -4.83
CA LYS A 64 10.29 -4.10 -3.42
C LYS A 64 9.17 -5.05 -2.99
N GLU A 65 8.05 -5.02 -3.70
CA GLU A 65 6.85 -5.80 -3.36
C GLU A 65 6.65 -6.95 -4.34
N LEU A 66 7.01 -6.76 -5.61
CA LEU A 66 6.74 -7.69 -6.70
C LEU A 66 8.03 -8.02 -7.45
N LYS A 67 8.23 -9.31 -7.74
CA LYS A 67 9.32 -9.83 -8.56
C LYS A 67 8.72 -10.58 -9.75
N ILE A 68 8.72 -9.94 -10.92
CA ILE A 68 8.25 -10.57 -12.15
C ILE A 68 9.34 -11.52 -12.66
N GLN A 69 9.04 -12.81 -12.69
CA GLN A 69 9.96 -13.86 -13.11
C GLN A 69 9.83 -14.20 -14.60
N ALA A 70 8.60 -14.10 -15.13
CA ALA A 70 8.29 -14.33 -16.53
C ALA A 70 7.01 -13.58 -16.95
N LEU A 71 6.94 -13.26 -18.24
CA LEU A 71 5.77 -12.71 -18.91
C LEU A 71 5.45 -13.59 -20.12
N THR A 72 4.23 -14.10 -20.19
CA THR A 72 3.68 -14.80 -21.35
C THR A 72 2.56 -13.98 -21.95
N THR A 73 2.37 -14.11 -23.26
CA THR A 73 1.34 -13.37 -23.98
C THR A 73 0.37 -14.31 -24.67
N VAL A 74 -0.92 -14.08 -24.46
CA VAL A 74 -2.01 -14.80 -25.12
C VAL A 74 -2.77 -13.83 -26.03
N ALA A 75 -3.49 -14.33 -27.03
CA ALA A 75 -4.40 -13.51 -27.82
C ALA A 75 -5.76 -13.40 -27.09
N GLY A 76 -6.25 -12.16 -26.97
CA GLY A 76 -7.51 -11.84 -26.29
C GLY A 76 -8.18 -10.63 -26.93
N ASN A 77 -8.32 -9.54 -26.17
CA ASN A 77 -8.76 -8.22 -26.63
C ASN A 77 -7.82 -7.64 -27.71
N VAL A 78 -6.55 -8.05 -27.68
CA VAL A 78 -5.54 -7.64 -28.66
C VAL A 78 -5.25 -8.78 -29.66
N PRO A 79 -5.22 -8.51 -30.97
CA PRO A 79 -4.80 -9.48 -31.98
C PRO A 79 -3.40 -10.03 -31.72
N LEU A 80 -3.18 -11.32 -32.00
CA LEU A 80 -1.94 -12.05 -31.71
C LEU A 80 -0.69 -11.37 -32.30
N GLU A 81 -0.81 -10.71 -33.44
CA GLU A 81 0.30 -10.02 -34.11
C GLU A 81 0.80 -8.80 -33.32
N LYS A 82 -0.07 -8.24 -32.48
CA LYS A 82 0.22 -7.06 -31.66
C LYS A 82 0.64 -7.42 -30.24
N THR A 83 0.28 -8.59 -29.73
CA THR A 83 0.54 -8.95 -28.32
C THR A 83 2.04 -8.95 -28.00
N ALA A 84 2.85 -9.66 -28.79
CA ALA A 84 4.31 -9.70 -28.60
C ALA A 84 4.97 -8.32 -28.75
N ARG A 85 4.47 -7.48 -29.66
CA ARG A 85 4.96 -6.10 -29.85
C ARG A 85 4.63 -5.24 -28.64
N ASN A 86 3.39 -5.27 -28.16
CA ASN A 86 2.93 -4.45 -27.04
C ASN A 86 3.64 -4.84 -25.75
N ALA A 87 3.80 -6.14 -25.46
CA ALA A 87 4.59 -6.61 -24.33
C ALA A 87 6.03 -6.08 -24.37
N ARG A 88 6.70 -6.17 -25.53
CA ARG A 88 8.07 -5.63 -25.68
C ARG A 88 8.14 -4.13 -25.46
N LEU A 89 7.16 -3.39 -25.98
CA LEU A 89 7.09 -1.94 -25.76
C LEU A 89 6.91 -1.62 -24.28
N ALA A 90 5.98 -2.27 -23.59
CA ALA A 90 5.76 -2.08 -22.17
C ALA A 90 7.01 -2.33 -21.33
N LEU A 91 7.72 -3.44 -21.61
CA LEU A 91 8.97 -3.78 -20.94
C LEU A 91 10.13 -2.80 -21.25
N SER A 92 10.03 -2.03 -22.33
CA SER A 92 11.06 -1.05 -22.71
C SER A 92 10.86 0.35 -22.11
N LEU A 93 9.74 0.60 -21.41
CA LEU A 93 9.38 1.91 -20.88
C LEU A 93 9.93 2.20 -19.47
N ILE A 94 10.41 1.17 -18.76
CA ILE A 94 10.99 1.22 -17.41
C ILE A 94 12.40 0.65 -17.45
#